data_AF-A0AAP0K0S3-F1
#
_entry.id   AF-A0AAP0K0S3-F1
#
_cell.length_a   1.000
_cell.length_b   1.000
_cell.length_c   1.000
_cell.angle_alpha   90.00
_cell.angle_beta   90.00
_cell.angle_gamma   90.00
#
_symmetry.space_group_name_H-M   'P 1'
#
loop_
_entity.id
_entity.type
_entity.pdbx_description
1 polymer ?
#
loop_
_entity_poly.entity_id
_entity_poly.type
_entity_poly.pdbx_seq_one_letter_code
_entity_poly.pdbx_strand_id
1 'polypeptide(L)'
;MVEKEMSTVISSVAEASNREAAMSQEEAVNHLTSLVSRLQGLKRKLEEGCRVENLQAQRCRARLDHIEAADAENSSEWSNTRLKRILVDYMLRLSYYDTAAKLAASSNIMDLVDIDVFHEAKKVIDALQNREVAPALAWCSENKSRLKKSKSKFEFQLRLQEFIELVRADNNLRAITYARKHLAPWGASHMRELQRVFFEPQQWIYLVEQFKQEFYRLYGMTVEPLLNIYLQAGLSALKTPFCYEDDCTKEDPLSQENFRKLAKPLPFSKQQHSKLVCYITKELMDTENPPLVLPNGYVYCTKALEEMAKKNDGKITCPRTGLVCNYSELVKAFIS
;
A
#
# COMPACT_ATOMS: atom_id res chain seq x y z
N MET A 1 -25.12 11.72 10.40
CA MET A 1 -25.71 12.99 9.87
C MET A 1 -27.23 12.89 9.82
N VAL A 2 -27.78 11.83 9.23
CA VAL A 2 -29.24 11.57 9.15
C VAL A 2 -29.90 11.47 10.53
N GLU A 3 -29.28 10.80 11.51
CA GLU A 3 -29.81 10.72 12.89
C GLU A 3 -30.00 12.10 13.53
N LYS A 4 -29.01 13.00 13.37
CA LYS A 4 -29.08 14.35 13.93
C LYS A 4 -30.20 15.17 13.27
N GLU A 5 -30.37 15.05 11.95
CA GLU A 5 -31.47 15.68 11.24
C GLU A 5 -32.82 15.08 11.64
N MET A 6 -32.91 13.77 11.83
CA MET A 6 -34.10 13.06 12.30
C MET A 6 -34.49 13.55 13.70
N SER A 7 -33.55 13.62 14.64
CA SER A 7 -33.79 14.19 15.98
C SER A 7 -34.28 15.64 15.92
N THR A 8 -33.73 16.45 15.01
CA THR A 8 -34.13 17.86 14.84
C THR A 8 -35.54 17.97 14.23
N VAL A 9 -35.94 17.04 13.36
CA VAL A 9 -37.31 17.02 12.82
C VAL A 9 -38.30 16.56 13.89
N ILE A 10 -37.96 15.53 14.66
CA ILE A 10 -38.78 15.03 15.79
C ILE A 10 -38.98 16.13 16.84
N SER A 11 -37.92 16.88 17.20
CA SER A 11 -38.04 17.98 18.15
C SER A 11 -38.92 19.11 17.62
N SER A 12 -38.79 19.48 16.34
CA SER A 12 -39.63 20.52 15.74
C SER A 12 -41.11 20.12 15.62
N VAL A 13 -41.40 18.82 15.44
CA VAL A 13 -42.78 18.29 15.46
C VAL A 13 -43.34 18.32 16.89
N ALA A 14 -42.55 17.95 17.89
CA ALA A 14 -42.95 18.00 19.29
C ALA A 14 -43.20 19.45 19.76
N GLU A 15 -42.38 20.41 19.33
CA GLU A 15 -42.58 21.84 19.59
C GLU A 15 -43.86 22.38 18.93
N ALA A 16 -44.22 21.90 17.74
CA ALA A 16 -45.46 22.27 17.08
C ALA A 16 -46.70 21.80 17.86
N SER A 17 -46.66 20.56 18.39
CA SER A 17 -47.75 19.99 19.18
C SER A 17 -48.00 20.73 20.50
N ASN A 18 -46.99 21.42 21.05
CA ASN A 18 -47.09 22.15 22.31
C ASN A 18 -47.51 23.63 22.15
N ARG A 19 -47.58 24.16 20.92
CA ARG A 19 -47.84 25.58 20.64
C ARG A 19 -49.25 25.89 20.09
N GLU A 20 -50.17 24.91 20.10
CA GLU A 20 -51.51 25.01 19.50
C GLU A 20 -52.34 26.22 19.97
N ALA A 21 -52.09 26.76 21.17
CA ALA A 21 -52.87 27.87 21.74
C ALA A 21 -52.40 29.29 21.37
N ALA A 22 -51.26 29.47 20.69
CA ALA A 22 -50.61 30.78 20.55
C ALA A 22 -50.21 31.19 19.12
N MET A 23 -50.47 30.35 18.10
CA MET A 23 -50.04 30.62 16.72
C MET A 23 -51.19 31.15 15.86
N SER A 24 -50.89 32.17 15.05
CA SER A 24 -51.83 32.59 14.00
C SER A 24 -51.95 31.50 12.92
N GLN A 25 -53.06 31.52 12.19
CA GLN A 25 -53.31 30.54 11.11
C GLN A 25 -52.22 30.58 10.02
N GLU A 26 -51.70 31.76 9.71
CA GLU A 26 -50.64 31.95 8.71
C GLU A 26 -49.28 31.42 9.19
N GLU A 27 -48.94 31.64 10.47
CA GLU A 27 -47.74 31.07 11.09
C GLU A 27 -47.82 29.53 11.17
N ALA A 28 -49.00 28.97 11.46
CA ALA A 28 -49.21 27.54 11.47
C ALA A 28 -49.02 26.91 10.09
N VAL A 29 -49.56 27.54 9.03
CA VAL A 29 -49.38 27.10 7.64
C VAL A 29 -47.91 27.17 7.22
N ASN A 30 -47.22 28.27 7.52
CA ASN A 30 -45.79 28.43 7.21
C ASN A 30 -44.93 27.39 7.96
N HIS A 31 -45.23 27.12 9.23
CA HIS A 31 -44.52 26.13 10.02
C HIS A 31 -44.73 24.70 9.49
N LEU A 32 -45.97 24.31 9.18
CA LEU A 32 -46.29 23.01 8.58
C LEU A 32 -45.61 22.85 7.21
N THR A 33 -45.61 23.88 6.39
CA THR A 33 -44.94 23.87 5.07
C THR A 33 -43.42 23.66 5.23
N SER A 34 -42.81 24.34 6.19
CA SER A 34 -41.40 24.14 6.54
C SER A 34 -41.12 22.70 7.01
N LEU A 35 -41.94 22.15 7.90
CA LEU A 35 -41.82 20.76 8.36
C LEU A 35 -41.96 19.75 7.20
N VAL A 36 -42.93 19.94 6.31
CA VAL A 36 -43.12 19.10 5.12
C VAL A 36 -41.88 19.14 4.23
N SER A 37 -41.32 20.33 3.98
CA SER A 37 -40.09 20.47 3.18
C SER A 37 -38.90 19.74 3.80
N ARG A 38 -38.77 19.81 5.14
CA ARG A 38 -37.70 19.12 5.89
C ARG A 38 -37.88 17.61 5.87
N LEU A 39 -39.11 17.12 6.03
CA LEU A 39 -39.44 15.69 5.94
C LEU A 39 -39.18 15.14 4.54
N GLN A 40 -39.54 15.88 3.48
CA GLN A 40 -39.23 15.50 2.10
C GLN A 40 -37.71 15.46 1.86
N GLY A 41 -36.97 16.44 2.39
CA GLY A 41 -35.51 16.45 2.34
C GLY A 41 -34.89 15.24 3.06
N LEU A 42 -35.39 14.91 4.26
CA LEU A 42 -34.95 13.76 5.04
C LEU A 42 -35.26 12.44 4.31
N LYS A 43 -36.46 12.30 3.74
CA LYS A 43 -36.86 11.14 2.93
C LYS A 43 -35.88 10.91 1.79
N ARG A 44 -35.58 11.94 1.00
CA ARG A 44 -34.62 11.84 -0.12
C ARG A 44 -33.23 11.42 0.35
N LYS A 45 -32.73 11.99 1.45
CA LYS A 45 -31.43 11.61 2.02
C LYS A 45 -31.42 10.16 2.51
N LEU A 46 -32.51 9.70 3.11
CA LEU A 46 -32.63 8.32 3.59
C LEU A 46 -32.70 7.32 2.43
N GLU A 47 -33.47 7.63 1.38
CA GLU A 47 -33.55 6.82 0.16
C GLU A 47 -32.17 6.68 -0.51
N GLU A 48 -31.44 7.79 -0.65
CA GLU A 48 -30.10 7.76 -1.21
C GLU A 48 -29.11 7.00 -0.31
N GLY A 49 -29.18 7.21 1.02
CA GLY A 49 -28.37 6.46 1.97
C GLY A 49 -28.61 4.95 1.89
N CYS A 50 -29.87 4.54 1.85
CA CYS A 50 -30.27 3.14 1.71
C CYS A 50 -29.78 2.54 0.39
N ARG A 51 -29.87 3.29 -0.72
CA ARG A 51 -29.35 2.87 -2.02
C ARG A 51 -27.84 2.63 -1.98
N VAL A 52 -27.08 3.56 -1.40
CA VAL A 52 -25.62 3.44 -1.25
C VAL A 52 -25.25 2.26 -0.35
N GLU A 53 -25.93 2.09 0.78
CA GLU A 53 -25.69 0.99 1.71
C GLU A 53 -25.95 -0.38 1.06
N ASN A 54 -27.08 -0.52 0.35
CA ASN A 54 -27.40 -1.75 -0.39
C ASN A 54 -26.34 -2.07 -1.45
N LEU A 55 -25.84 -1.06 -2.17
CA LEU A 55 -24.76 -1.24 -3.14
C LEU A 55 -23.47 -1.72 -2.45
N GLN A 56 -23.11 -1.16 -1.30
CA GLN A 56 -21.93 -1.62 -0.56
C GLN A 56 -22.13 -3.05 -0.04
N ALA A 57 -23.32 -3.39 0.46
CA ALA A 57 -23.63 -4.74 0.88
C ALA A 57 -23.54 -5.76 -0.27
N GLN A 58 -24.03 -5.41 -1.46
CA GLN A 58 -23.89 -6.21 -2.68
C GLN A 58 -22.41 -6.45 -3.02
N ARG A 59 -21.59 -5.38 -3.03
CA ARG A 59 -20.15 -5.48 -3.30
C ARG A 59 -19.43 -6.36 -2.29
N CYS A 60 -19.75 -6.22 -1.00
CA CYS A 60 -19.19 -7.08 0.05
C CYS A 60 -19.55 -8.55 -0.20
N ARG A 61 -20.79 -8.85 -0.57
CA ARG A 61 -21.24 -10.20 -0.90
C ARG A 61 -20.47 -10.78 -2.09
N ALA A 62 -20.43 -10.06 -3.22
CA ALA A 62 -19.71 -10.48 -4.42
C ALA A 62 -18.22 -10.74 -4.15
N ARG A 63 -17.60 -9.96 -3.26
CA ARG A 63 -16.20 -10.15 -2.85
C ARG A 63 -16.02 -11.40 -1.98
N LEU A 64 -16.94 -11.68 -1.06
CA LEU A 64 -16.91 -12.90 -0.25
C LEU A 64 -17.11 -14.13 -1.13
N ASP A 65 -18.10 -14.11 -2.01
CA ASP A 65 -18.38 -15.21 -2.96
C ASP A 65 -17.15 -15.50 -3.83
N HIS A 66 -16.46 -14.46 -4.33
CA HIS A 66 -15.21 -14.64 -5.07
C HIS A 66 -14.09 -15.23 -4.21
N ILE A 67 -14.00 -14.90 -2.92
CA ILE A 67 -12.98 -15.48 -2.02
C ILE A 67 -13.29 -16.95 -1.75
N GLU A 68 -14.56 -17.30 -1.52
CA GLU A 68 -15.01 -18.67 -1.28
C GLU A 68 -14.85 -19.56 -2.52
N ALA A 69 -14.99 -19.00 -3.72
CA ALA A 69 -14.76 -19.70 -4.98
C ALA A 69 -13.28 -20.04 -5.27
N ALA A 70 -12.35 -19.72 -4.36
CA ALA A 70 -10.94 -20.04 -4.49
C ALA A 70 -10.69 -21.54 -4.22
N ASP A 71 -11.02 -22.39 -5.20
CA ASP A 71 -10.78 -23.84 -5.15
C ASP A 71 -9.74 -24.29 -6.21
N ALA A 72 -9.13 -25.45 -6.01
CA ALA A 72 -8.09 -26.01 -6.87
C ALA A 72 -8.58 -26.27 -8.31
N GLU A 73 -9.86 -26.64 -8.50
CA GLU A 73 -10.45 -26.92 -9.81
C GLU A 73 -10.70 -25.66 -10.66
N ASN A 74 -11.01 -24.51 -10.03
CA ASN A 74 -11.30 -23.23 -10.70
C ASN A 74 -10.14 -22.22 -10.65
N SER A 75 -8.93 -22.69 -10.32
CA SER A 75 -7.77 -21.84 -10.05
C SER A 75 -7.43 -20.85 -11.18
N SER A 76 -7.62 -21.24 -12.44
CA SER A 76 -7.27 -20.41 -13.61
C SER A 76 -8.24 -19.23 -13.81
N GLU A 77 -9.54 -19.48 -13.75
CA GLU A 77 -10.57 -18.43 -13.90
C GLU A 77 -10.55 -17.46 -12.71
N TRP A 78 -10.39 -18.01 -11.51
CA TRP A 78 -10.21 -17.22 -10.29
C TRP A 78 -8.97 -16.33 -10.37
N SER A 79 -7.84 -16.88 -10.80
CA SER A 79 -6.57 -16.13 -10.97
C SER A 79 -6.69 -15.05 -12.04
N ASN A 80 -7.39 -15.33 -13.14
CA ASN A 80 -7.65 -14.34 -14.20
C ASN A 80 -8.49 -13.17 -13.68
N THR A 81 -9.55 -13.47 -12.93
CA THR A 81 -10.41 -12.45 -12.30
C THR A 81 -9.62 -11.61 -11.29
N ARG A 82 -8.79 -12.25 -10.46
CA ARG A 82 -7.88 -11.56 -9.53
C ARG A 82 -6.90 -10.65 -10.25
N LEU A 83 -6.28 -11.12 -11.34
CA LEU A 83 -5.36 -10.31 -12.15
C LEU A 83 -6.07 -9.08 -12.74
N LYS A 84 -7.26 -9.25 -13.30
CA LYS A 84 -8.05 -8.13 -13.85
C LYS A 84 -8.38 -7.09 -12.78
N ARG A 85 -8.74 -7.51 -11.56
CA ARG A 85 -8.94 -6.59 -10.43
C ARG A 85 -7.67 -5.79 -10.10
N ILE A 86 -6.51 -6.45 -10.07
CA ILE A 86 -5.21 -5.80 -9.83
C ILE A 86 -4.88 -4.81 -10.96
N LEU A 87 -5.18 -5.15 -12.22
CA LEU A 87 -4.98 -4.25 -13.36
C LEU A 87 -5.91 -3.04 -13.30
N VAL A 88 -7.17 -3.22 -12.91
CA VAL A 88 -8.11 -2.11 -12.71
C VAL A 88 -7.58 -1.15 -11.62
N ASP A 89 -7.16 -1.66 -10.46
CA ASP A 89 -6.52 -0.84 -9.41
C ASP A 89 -5.30 -0.07 -9.93
N TYR A 90 -4.41 -0.74 -10.66
CA TYR A 90 -3.22 -0.12 -11.24
C TYR A 90 -3.58 1.01 -12.22
N MET A 91 -4.54 0.76 -13.12
CA MET A 91 -5.02 1.76 -14.09
C MET A 91 -5.65 2.97 -13.39
N LEU A 92 -6.45 2.77 -12.36
CA LEU A 92 -7.07 3.85 -11.60
C LEU A 92 -6.04 4.72 -10.89
N ARG A 93 -4.97 4.12 -10.33
CA ARG A 93 -3.85 4.86 -9.69
C ARG A 93 -3.03 5.68 -10.68
N LEU A 94 -2.93 5.23 -11.93
CA LEU A 94 -2.27 5.95 -13.02
C LEU A 94 -3.19 6.88 -13.80
N SER A 95 -4.41 7.11 -13.30
CA SER A 95 -5.41 7.99 -13.93
C SER A 95 -5.97 7.50 -15.27
N TYR A 96 -5.83 6.21 -15.60
CA TYR A 96 -6.45 5.56 -16.76
C TYR A 96 -7.88 5.09 -16.47
N TYR A 97 -8.74 6.02 -16.05
CA TYR A 97 -10.10 5.73 -15.56
C TYR A 97 -11.00 5.06 -16.61
N ASP A 98 -10.99 5.55 -17.85
CA ASP A 98 -11.85 5.02 -18.92
C ASP A 98 -11.47 3.57 -19.29
N THR A 99 -10.17 3.29 -19.34
CA THR A 99 -9.65 1.94 -19.61
C THR A 99 -9.99 0.99 -18.46
N ALA A 100 -9.82 1.45 -17.22
CA ALA A 100 -10.20 0.69 -16.03
C ALA A 100 -11.69 0.33 -16.02
N ALA A 101 -12.56 1.29 -16.35
CA ALA A 101 -14.00 1.09 -16.43
C ALA A 101 -14.38 0.11 -17.54
N LYS A 102 -13.77 0.23 -18.73
CA LYS A 102 -13.99 -0.70 -19.84
C LYS A 102 -13.59 -2.14 -19.48
N LEU A 103 -12.42 -2.32 -18.86
CA LEU A 103 -11.94 -3.65 -18.43
C LEU A 103 -12.85 -4.27 -17.38
N ALA A 104 -13.32 -3.45 -16.42
CA ALA A 104 -14.21 -3.90 -15.38
C ALA A 104 -15.58 -4.32 -15.92
N ALA A 105 -16.15 -3.54 -16.86
CA ALA A 105 -17.41 -3.84 -17.51
C ALA A 105 -17.32 -5.07 -18.42
N SER A 106 -16.30 -5.14 -19.28
CA SER A 106 -16.13 -6.27 -20.22
C SER A 106 -15.84 -7.60 -19.52
N SER A 107 -15.31 -7.54 -18.30
CA SER A 107 -15.01 -8.72 -17.49
C SER A 107 -16.07 -9.03 -16.43
N ASN A 108 -17.15 -8.24 -16.35
CA ASN A 108 -18.19 -8.35 -15.34
C ASN A 108 -17.66 -8.35 -13.88
N ILE A 109 -16.70 -7.47 -13.58
CA ILE A 109 -16.07 -7.36 -12.24
C ILE A 109 -16.33 -6.01 -11.57
N MET A 110 -17.36 -5.27 -12.00
CA MET A 110 -17.71 -3.95 -11.48
C MET A 110 -17.93 -3.95 -9.95
N ASP A 111 -18.49 -5.03 -9.40
CA ASP A 111 -18.73 -5.18 -7.96
C ASP A 111 -17.46 -5.54 -7.16
N LEU A 112 -16.38 -5.94 -7.86
CA LEU A 112 -15.12 -6.36 -7.26
C LEU A 112 -14.04 -5.26 -7.25
N VAL A 113 -14.35 -4.07 -7.79
CA VAL A 113 -13.42 -2.95 -7.95
C VAL A 113 -14.01 -1.65 -7.41
N ASP A 114 -13.15 -0.69 -7.04
CA ASP A 114 -13.54 0.53 -6.34
C ASP A 114 -13.51 1.78 -7.25
N ILE A 115 -14.05 1.68 -8.47
CA ILE A 115 -13.97 2.76 -9.48
C ILE A 115 -14.54 4.09 -8.95
N ASP A 116 -15.67 4.06 -8.26
CA ASP A 116 -16.33 5.28 -7.75
C ASP A 116 -15.45 6.03 -6.75
N VAL A 117 -14.76 5.28 -5.88
CA VAL A 117 -13.85 5.81 -4.86
C VAL A 117 -12.68 6.56 -5.52
N PHE A 118 -12.15 6.01 -6.62
CA PHE A 118 -11.11 6.68 -7.39
C PHE A 118 -11.63 7.88 -8.21
N HIS A 119 -12.91 7.92 -8.59
CA HIS A 119 -13.52 9.10 -9.20
C HIS A 119 -13.67 10.26 -8.22
N GLU A 120 -13.97 9.98 -6.94
CA GLU A 120 -13.95 11.01 -5.89
C GLU A 120 -12.54 11.58 -5.71
N ALA A 121 -11.52 10.71 -5.68
CA ALA A 121 -10.13 11.15 -5.63
C ALA A 121 -9.73 11.98 -6.86
N LYS A 122 -10.16 11.59 -8.06
CA LYS A 122 -9.91 12.31 -9.30
C LYS A 122 -10.36 13.76 -9.21
N LYS A 123 -11.58 14.02 -8.71
CA LYS A 123 -12.10 15.39 -8.56
C LYS A 123 -11.17 16.27 -7.71
N VAL A 124 -10.60 15.72 -6.64
CA VAL A 124 -9.66 16.43 -5.77
C VAL A 124 -8.31 16.62 -6.46
N ILE A 125 -7.79 15.58 -7.14
CA ILE A 125 -6.52 15.64 -7.87
C ILE A 125 -6.57 16.68 -8.98
N ASP A 126 -7.61 16.64 -9.83
CA ASP A 126 -7.80 17.57 -10.94
C ASP A 126 -7.92 19.02 -10.42
N ALA A 127 -8.63 19.23 -9.32
CA ALA A 127 -8.73 20.55 -8.68
C ALA A 127 -7.38 21.05 -8.18
N LEU A 128 -6.60 20.21 -7.49
CA LEU A 128 -5.26 20.59 -7.02
C LEU A 128 -4.30 20.87 -8.18
N GLN A 129 -4.40 20.14 -9.29
CA GLN A 129 -3.64 20.41 -10.52
C GLN A 129 -4.02 21.76 -11.14
N ASN A 130 -5.30 22.14 -11.06
CA ASN A 130 -5.83 23.44 -11.48
C ASN A 130 -5.62 24.56 -10.43
N ARG A 131 -4.86 24.31 -9.36
CA ARG A 131 -4.57 25.25 -8.28
C ARG A 131 -5.78 25.65 -7.44
N GLU A 132 -6.75 24.76 -7.33
CA GLU A 132 -7.95 24.92 -6.52
C GLU A 132 -7.90 24.03 -5.26
N VAL A 133 -7.91 24.66 -4.08
CA VAL A 133 -7.86 23.92 -2.80
C VAL A 133 -9.25 23.54 -2.26
N ALA A 134 -10.32 24.15 -2.76
CA ALA A 134 -11.64 24.02 -2.16
C ALA A 134 -12.16 22.57 -2.12
N PRO A 135 -12.04 21.75 -3.19
CA PRO A 135 -12.44 20.35 -3.15
C PRO A 135 -11.61 19.52 -2.17
N ALA A 136 -10.30 19.78 -2.07
CA ALA A 136 -9.42 19.10 -1.14
C ALA A 136 -9.77 19.42 0.33
N LEU A 137 -10.10 20.68 0.62
CA LEU A 137 -10.55 21.11 1.95
C LEU A 137 -11.92 20.56 2.33
N ALA A 138 -12.83 20.41 1.36
CA ALA A 138 -14.11 19.74 1.56
C ALA A 138 -13.88 18.27 1.95
N TRP A 139 -13.01 17.58 1.22
CA TRP A 139 -12.60 16.21 1.55
C TRP A 139 -11.98 16.10 2.96
N CYS A 140 -11.14 17.08 3.37
CA CYS A 140 -10.61 17.13 4.73
C CYS A 140 -11.72 17.29 5.79
N SER A 141 -12.74 18.10 5.53
CA SER A 141 -13.88 18.31 6.42
C SER A 141 -14.69 17.02 6.60
N GLU A 142 -14.99 16.33 5.50
CA GLU A 142 -15.71 15.05 5.50
C GLU A 142 -14.95 13.96 6.26
N ASN A 143 -13.63 13.96 6.17
CA ASN A 143 -12.76 12.94 6.75
C ASN A 143 -12.07 13.36 8.07
N LYS A 144 -12.50 14.49 8.67
CA LYS A 144 -11.81 15.16 9.78
C LYS A 144 -11.47 14.25 10.97
N SER A 145 -12.40 13.41 11.38
CA SER A 145 -12.20 12.51 12.53
C SER A 145 -11.09 11.47 12.28
N ARG A 146 -11.03 10.95 11.04
CA ARG A 146 -10.04 9.96 10.59
C ARG A 146 -8.68 10.62 10.41
N LEU A 147 -8.65 11.78 9.76
CA LEU A 147 -7.43 12.57 9.57
C LEU A 147 -6.80 12.99 10.90
N LYS A 148 -7.62 13.39 11.89
CA LYS A 148 -7.13 13.73 13.24
C LYS A 148 -6.51 12.53 13.97
N LYS A 149 -7.15 11.35 13.94
CA LYS A 149 -6.58 10.11 14.52
C LYS A 149 -5.21 9.78 13.94
N SER A 150 -5.09 10.03 12.65
CA SER A 150 -3.91 9.73 11.85
C SER A 150 -2.84 10.83 11.87
N LYS A 151 -3.07 11.90 12.64
CA LYS A 151 -2.20 13.09 12.79
C LYS A 151 -1.76 13.70 11.45
N SER A 152 -2.65 13.69 10.46
CA SER A 152 -2.35 14.25 9.14
C SER A 152 -2.08 15.75 9.21
N LYS A 153 -1.05 16.20 8.47
CA LYS A 153 -0.75 17.62 8.25
C LYS A 153 -1.39 18.19 6.98
N PHE A 154 -2.13 17.38 6.22
CA PHE A 154 -2.60 17.73 4.89
C PHE A 154 -3.53 18.95 4.89
N GLU A 155 -4.49 19.03 5.81
CA GLU A 155 -5.36 20.21 5.95
C GLU A 155 -4.56 21.49 6.20
N PHE A 156 -3.55 21.42 7.07
CA PHE A 156 -2.67 22.57 7.34
C PHE A 156 -1.91 23.00 6.09
N GLN A 157 -1.36 22.05 5.33
CA GLN A 157 -0.64 22.35 4.08
C GLN A 157 -1.54 23.00 3.02
N LEU A 158 -2.79 22.56 2.89
CA LEU A 158 -3.77 23.19 1.99
C LEU A 158 -4.11 24.62 2.42
N ARG A 159 -4.35 24.84 3.72
CA ARG A 159 -4.63 26.17 4.28
C ARG A 159 -3.44 27.12 4.12
N LEU A 160 -2.22 26.61 4.27
CA LEU A 160 -1.01 27.36 4.02
C LEU A 160 -0.89 27.72 2.54
N GLN A 161 -1.20 26.80 1.62
CA GLN A 161 -1.20 27.08 0.18
C GLN A 161 -2.22 28.16 -0.18
N GLU A 162 -3.44 28.10 0.35
CA GLU A 162 -4.47 29.13 0.12
C GLU A 162 -4.01 30.51 0.60
N PHE A 163 -3.35 30.56 1.76
CA PHE A 163 -2.73 31.79 2.26
C PHE A 163 -1.62 32.31 1.32
N ILE A 164 -0.76 31.43 0.81
CA ILE A 164 0.30 31.80 -0.15
C ILE A 164 -0.31 32.41 -1.42
N GLU A 165 -1.38 31.83 -1.96
CA GLU A 165 -2.04 32.37 -3.15
C GLU A 165 -2.70 33.74 -2.88
N LEU A 166 -3.26 33.97 -1.68
CA LEU A 166 -3.78 35.28 -1.29
C LEU A 166 -2.67 36.35 -1.22
N VAL A 167 -1.48 35.98 -0.73
CA VAL A 167 -0.31 36.86 -0.70
C VAL A 167 0.21 37.13 -2.12
N ARG A 168 0.29 36.09 -2.98
CA ARG A 168 0.69 36.24 -4.39
C ARG A 168 -0.24 37.17 -5.18
N ALA A 169 -1.51 37.23 -4.81
CA ALA A 169 -2.50 38.12 -5.42
C ALA A 169 -2.49 39.55 -4.84
N ASP A 170 -1.46 39.92 -4.06
CA ASP A 170 -1.33 41.21 -3.36
C ASP A 170 -2.53 41.58 -2.45
N ASN A 171 -3.31 40.57 -2.03
CA ASN A 171 -4.49 40.79 -1.21
C ASN A 171 -4.19 40.68 0.29
N ASN A 172 -3.29 41.55 0.76
CA ASN A 172 -2.70 41.50 2.10
C ASN A 172 -3.74 41.52 3.23
N LEU A 173 -4.80 42.32 3.10
CA LEU A 173 -5.87 42.41 4.10
C LEU A 173 -6.65 41.09 4.25
N ARG A 174 -6.97 40.43 3.13
CA ARG A 174 -7.63 39.12 3.17
C ARG A 174 -6.68 38.04 3.67
N ALA A 175 -5.41 38.06 3.26
CA ALA A 175 -4.40 37.12 3.71
C ALA A 175 -4.22 37.16 5.24
N ILE A 176 -4.13 38.35 5.86
CA ILE A 176 -4.01 38.51 7.32
C ILE A 176 -5.25 37.97 8.04
N THR A 177 -6.44 38.34 7.55
CA THR A 177 -7.71 37.86 8.13
C THR A 177 -7.82 36.33 8.03
N TYR A 178 -7.44 35.78 6.88
CA TYR A 178 -7.43 34.35 6.63
C TYR A 178 -6.45 33.61 7.56
N ALA A 179 -5.21 34.08 7.68
CA ALA A 179 -4.20 33.48 8.54
C ALA A 179 -4.64 33.46 10.01
N ARG A 180 -5.22 34.55 10.52
CA ARG A 180 -5.76 34.61 11.88
C ARG A 180 -6.89 33.60 12.12
N LYS A 181 -7.74 33.39 11.12
CA LYS A 181 -8.89 32.49 11.23
C LYS A 181 -8.49 31.01 11.12
N HIS A 182 -7.64 30.70 10.13
CA HIS A 182 -7.37 29.31 9.75
C HIS A 182 -6.00 28.83 10.21
N LEU A 183 -4.95 29.66 10.22
CA LEU A 183 -3.58 29.22 10.57
C LEU A 183 -3.23 29.40 12.05
N ALA A 184 -3.87 30.35 12.75
CA ALA A 184 -3.59 30.61 14.17
C ALA A 184 -3.68 29.38 15.09
N PRO A 185 -4.63 28.43 14.93
CA PRO A 185 -4.68 27.21 15.73
C PRO A 185 -3.42 26.34 15.64
N TRP A 186 -2.67 26.44 14.53
CA TRP A 186 -1.44 25.69 14.29
C TRP A 186 -0.18 26.50 14.61
N GLY A 187 -0.31 27.76 15.01
CA GLY A 187 0.81 28.67 15.30
C GLY A 187 1.80 28.13 16.33
N ALA A 188 1.32 27.43 17.38
CA ALA A 188 2.18 26.84 18.40
C ALA A 188 2.88 25.54 17.95
N SER A 189 2.29 24.79 17.01
CA SER A 189 2.76 23.45 16.62
C SER A 189 3.58 23.45 15.32
N HIS A 190 3.37 24.43 14.44
CA HIS A 190 3.96 24.46 13.09
C HIS A 190 4.65 25.81 12.78
N MET A 191 5.07 26.56 13.80
CA MET A 191 5.66 27.90 13.64
C MET A 191 6.86 27.95 12.69
N ARG A 192 7.74 26.94 12.71
CA ARG A 192 8.90 26.84 11.81
C ARG A 192 8.50 26.64 10.35
N GLU A 193 7.40 25.95 10.09
CA GLU A 193 6.86 25.73 8.74
C GLU A 193 6.16 27.00 8.24
N LEU A 194 5.49 27.74 9.14
CA LEU A 194 4.91 29.07 8.85
C LEU A 194 5.97 30.15 8.60
N GLN A 195 7.19 30.01 9.13
CA GLN A 195 8.31 30.93 8.87
C GLN A 195 9.05 30.60 7.58
N ARG A 196 9.02 29.33 7.15
CA ARG A 196 9.68 28.83 5.93
C ARG A 196 8.68 28.74 4.76
N VAL A 197 7.85 29.77 4.57
CA VAL A 197 6.91 29.80 3.44
C VAL A 197 7.71 29.77 2.13
N PHE A 198 7.85 28.58 1.56
CA PHE A 198 8.54 28.39 0.29
C PHE A 198 7.56 28.64 -0.84
N PHE A 199 7.85 29.65 -1.67
CA PHE A 199 7.13 29.91 -2.92
C PHE A 199 7.56 28.92 -4.02
N GLU A 200 7.64 27.63 -3.70
CA GLU A 200 8.17 26.65 -4.63
C GLU A 200 7.19 26.35 -5.79
N PRO A 201 7.67 26.29 -7.05
CA PRO A 201 6.83 26.01 -8.21
C PRO A 201 6.16 24.63 -8.15
N GLN A 202 6.76 23.67 -7.43
CA GLN A 202 6.35 22.27 -7.38
C GLN A 202 5.43 21.93 -6.20
N GLN A 203 5.04 22.93 -5.41
CA GLN A 203 4.22 22.75 -4.21
C GLN A 203 2.87 22.07 -4.51
N TRP A 204 2.25 22.38 -5.66
CA TRP A 204 1.00 21.75 -6.08
C TRP A 204 1.16 20.27 -6.41
N ILE A 205 2.28 19.87 -7.01
CA ILE A 205 2.59 18.46 -7.28
C ILE A 205 2.76 17.73 -5.94
N TYR A 206 3.47 18.35 -4.99
CA TYR A 206 3.61 17.80 -3.64
C TYR A 206 2.26 17.62 -2.94
N LEU A 207 1.34 18.61 -3.03
CA LEU A 207 0.00 18.50 -2.45
C LEU A 207 -0.82 17.37 -3.08
N VAL A 208 -0.71 17.16 -4.40
CA VAL A 208 -1.34 16.02 -5.08
C VAL A 208 -0.80 14.69 -4.54
N GLU A 209 0.51 14.56 -4.38
CA GLU A 209 1.11 13.33 -3.85
C GLU A 209 0.78 13.11 -2.37
N GLN A 210 0.76 14.17 -1.56
CA GLN A 210 0.28 14.09 -0.17
C GLN A 210 -1.19 13.68 -0.10
N PHE A 211 -2.04 14.23 -0.98
CA PHE A 211 -3.44 13.81 -1.09
C PHE A 211 -3.54 12.31 -1.39
N LYS A 212 -2.81 11.82 -2.41
CA LYS A 212 -2.82 10.39 -2.77
C LYS A 212 -2.40 9.51 -1.59
N GLN A 213 -1.35 9.87 -0.87
CA GLN A 213 -0.89 9.13 0.31
C GLN A 213 -1.95 9.08 1.41
N GLU A 214 -2.58 10.21 1.72
CA GLU A 214 -3.63 10.30 2.72
C GLU A 214 -4.90 9.55 2.29
N PHE A 215 -5.25 9.65 1.02
CA PHE A 215 -6.34 8.91 0.41
C PHE A 215 -6.11 7.41 0.53
N TYR A 216 -4.97 6.88 0.08
CA TYR A 216 -4.68 5.45 0.20
C TYR A 216 -4.70 4.98 1.65
N ARG A 217 -4.08 5.74 2.56
CA ARG A 217 -4.10 5.43 3.99
C ARG A 217 -5.52 5.39 4.56
N LEU A 218 -6.35 6.36 4.18
CA LEU A 218 -7.72 6.46 4.64
C LEU A 218 -8.57 5.30 4.09
N TYR A 219 -8.43 4.92 2.84
CA TYR A 219 -9.20 3.79 2.29
C TYR A 219 -8.57 2.41 2.55
N GLY A 220 -7.50 2.34 3.36
CA GLY A 220 -6.84 1.08 3.70
C GLY A 220 -6.11 0.43 2.53
N MET A 221 -5.75 1.24 1.53
CA MET A 221 -5.04 0.81 0.33
C MET A 221 -3.53 0.85 0.55
N THR A 222 -2.81 0.05 -0.23
CA THR A 222 -1.34 0.15 -0.29
C THR A 222 -0.92 1.45 -0.98
N VAL A 223 0.22 2.00 -0.57
CA VAL A 223 0.83 3.16 -1.23
C VAL A 223 1.31 2.75 -2.62
N GLU A 224 2.05 1.65 -2.68
CA GLU A 224 2.46 1.02 -3.93
C GLU A 224 1.29 0.24 -4.57
N PRO A 225 1.09 0.33 -5.89
CA PRO A 225 0.10 -0.49 -6.58
C PRO A 225 0.33 -1.99 -6.37
N LEU A 226 -0.75 -2.76 -6.24
CA LEU A 226 -0.67 -4.20 -6.01
C LEU A 226 0.10 -4.94 -7.11
N LEU A 227 -0.03 -4.47 -8.36
CA LEU A 227 0.71 -5.03 -9.50
C LEU A 227 2.23 -4.98 -9.28
N ASN A 228 2.74 -3.85 -8.77
CA ASN A 228 4.16 -3.68 -8.48
C ASN A 228 4.61 -4.66 -7.40
N ILE A 229 3.84 -4.76 -6.32
CA ILE A 229 4.14 -5.64 -5.17
C ILE A 229 4.20 -7.10 -5.62
N TYR A 230 3.18 -7.57 -6.34
CA TYR A 230 3.15 -8.96 -6.80
C TYR A 230 4.22 -9.27 -7.85
N LEU A 231 4.48 -8.33 -8.77
CA LEU A 231 5.53 -8.49 -9.75
C LEU A 231 6.91 -8.56 -9.09
N GLN A 232 7.20 -7.68 -8.13
CA GLN A 232 8.45 -7.73 -7.37
C GLN A 232 8.57 -9.01 -6.54
N ALA A 233 7.49 -9.46 -5.89
CA ALA A 233 7.51 -10.71 -5.14
C ALA A 233 7.79 -11.91 -6.05
N GLY A 234 7.12 -12.00 -7.21
CA GLY A 234 7.33 -13.04 -8.21
C GLY A 234 8.76 -13.02 -8.78
N LEU A 235 9.26 -11.85 -9.19
CA LEU A 235 10.62 -11.70 -9.68
C LEU A 235 11.65 -12.07 -8.61
N SER A 236 11.44 -11.70 -7.35
CA SER A 236 12.34 -12.08 -6.24
C SER A 236 12.38 -13.59 -6.05
N ALA A 237 11.22 -14.27 -6.17
CA ALA A 237 11.13 -15.73 -6.05
C ALA A 237 11.86 -16.47 -7.19
N LEU A 238 11.89 -15.87 -8.39
CA LEU A 238 12.55 -16.43 -9.58
C LEU A 238 14.02 -16.01 -9.71
N LYS A 239 14.43 -14.92 -9.05
CA LYS A 239 15.78 -14.35 -9.19
C LYS A 239 16.83 -15.28 -8.60
N THR A 240 17.59 -15.94 -9.49
CA THR A 240 18.77 -16.74 -9.16
C THR A 240 20.03 -16.14 -9.79
N PRO A 241 21.24 -16.48 -9.30
CA PRO A 241 22.48 -16.03 -9.93
C PRO A 241 22.60 -16.41 -11.42
N PHE A 242 22.06 -17.57 -11.82
CA PHE A 242 22.10 -18.09 -13.20
C PHE A 242 21.24 -17.30 -14.18
N CYS A 243 20.27 -16.51 -13.70
CA CYS A 243 19.39 -15.71 -14.55
C CYS A 243 20.12 -14.63 -15.38
N TYR A 244 21.42 -14.43 -15.12
CA TYR A 244 22.29 -13.45 -15.78
C TYR A 244 23.37 -14.10 -16.65
N GLU A 245 23.40 -15.44 -16.74
CA GLU A 245 24.32 -16.18 -17.61
C GLU A 245 23.75 -16.35 -19.02
N ASP A 246 24.62 -16.50 -20.03
CA ASP A 246 24.23 -16.57 -21.45
C ASP A 246 23.40 -17.83 -21.79
N ASP A 247 23.44 -18.87 -20.96
CA ASP A 247 22.72 -20.14 -21.13
C ASP A 247 21.35 -20.17 -20.40
N CYS A 248 20.82 -19.02 -19.98
CA CYS A 248 19.52 -18.93 -19.33
C CYS A 248 18.38 -19.43 -20.26
N THR A 249 17.49 -20.29 -19.74
CA THR A 249 16.41 -20.87 -20.54
C THR A 249 15.43 -19.81 -21.02
N LYS A 250 14.89 -19.96 -22.24
CA LYS A 250 13.87 -19.04 -22.78
C LYS A 250 12.57 -19.00 -21.97
N GLU A 251 12.36 -20.00 -21.11
CA GLU A 251 11.22 -20.09 -20.20
C GLU A 251 11.40 -19.25 -18.92
N ASP A 252 12.63 -18.82 -18.60
CA ASP A 252 12.87 -17.91 -17.47
C ASP A 252 12.44 -16.49 -17.83
N PRO A 253 11.48 -15.86 -17.11
CA PRO A 253 11.12 -14.47 -17.34
C PRO A 253 12.31 -13.50 -17.23
N LEU A 254 13.33 -13.83 -16.44
CA LEU A 254 14.56 -13.05 -16.29
C LEU A 254 15.54 -13.21 -17.45
N SER A 255 15.25 -14.06 -18.44
CA SER A 255 15.93 -14.01 -19.73
C SER A 255 15.67 -12.69 -20.47
N GLN A 256 14.53 -12.03 -20.20
CA GLN A 256 14.17 -10.75 -20.82
C GLN A 256 14.78 -9.55 -20.09
N GLU A 257 15.34 -8.62 -20.86
CA GLU A 257 16.04 -7.45 -20.32
C GLU A 257 15.16 -6.57 -19.42
N ASN A 258 13.87 -6.39 -19.77
CA ASN A 258 12.95 -5.56 -19.00
C ASN A 258 12.69 -6.14 -17.60
N PHE A 259 12.49 -7.45 -17.50
CA PHE A 259 12.32 -8.11 -16.21
C PHE A 259 13.62 -8.10 -15.38
N ARG A 260 14.80 -8.21 -16.01
CA ARG A 260 16.08 -8.03 -15.31
C ARG A 260 16.26 -6.63 -14.73
N LYS A 261 15.87 -5.59 -15.48
CA LYS A 261 15.92 -4.19 -15.00
C LYS A 261 15.05 -4.03 -13.75
N LEU A 262 13.84 -4.57 -13.77
CA LEU A 262 12.93 -4.55 -12.62
C LEU A 262 13.43 -5.39 -11.44
N ALA A 263 14.09 -6.52 -11.72
CA ALA A 263 14.60 -7.43 -10.69
C ALA A 263 15.94 -7.00 -10.09
N LYS A 264 16.66 -6.04 -10.70
CA LYS A 264 17.99 -5.60 -10.26
C LYS A 264 18.07 -5.26 -8.76
N PRO A 265 17.18 -4.42 -8.18
CA PRO A 265 17.24 -4.08 -6.75
C PRO A 265 16.71 -5.18 -5.82
N LEU A 266 16.12 -6.25 -6.34
CA LEU A 266 15.46 -7.30 -5.55
C LEU A 266 16.45 -8.33 -4.99
N PRO A 267 16.14 -9.00 -3.87
CA PRO A 267 16.99 -10.08 -3.35
C PRO A 267 16.95 -11.32 -4.26
N PHE A 268 17.97 -12.17 -4.15
CA PHE A 268 17.99 -13.49 -4.79
C PHE A 268 17.21 -14.51 -3.94
N SER A 269 16.43 -15.38 -4.58
CA SER A 269 15.57 -16.38 -3.95
C SER A 269 16.33 -17.51 -3.24
N LYS A 270 17.61 -17.71 -3.54
CA LYS A 270 18.43 -18.76 -2.93
C LYS A 270 19.92 -18.41 -2.94
N GLN A 271 20.57 -18.46 -1.77
CA GLN A 271 22.02 -18.59 -1.68
C GLN A 271 22.37 -20.04 -2.00
N GLN A 272 23.23 -20.29 -2.99
CA GLN A 272 23.85 -21.61 -3.12
C GLN A 272 24.87 -21.76 -2.00
N HIS A 273 24.56 -22.58 -1.01
CA HIS A 273 25.58 -23.04 -0.06
C HIS A 273 26.29 -24.24 -0.68
N SER A 274 27.52 -24.04 -1.14
CA SER A 274 28.41 -25.14 -1.47
C SER A 274 28.67 -25.96 -0.20
N LYS A 275 28.31 -27.24 -0.22
CA LYS A 275 28.54 -28.18 0.88
C LYS A 275 29.76 -29.03 0.55
N LEU A 276 30.74 -29.03 1.44
CA LEU A 276 31.88 -29.92 1.32
C LEU A 276 31.52 -31.32 1.81
N VAL A 277 31.83 -32.35 1.04
CA VAL A 277 31.59 -33.75 1.42
C VAL A 277 32.93 -34.48 1.47
N CYS A 278 33.19 -35.21 2.56
CA CYS A 278 34.44 -35.93 2.73
C CYS A 278 34.58 -37.06 1.71
N TYR A 279 35.75 -37.15 1.09
CA TYR A 279 36.04 -38.24 0.15
C TYR A 279 36.02 -39.63 0.79
N ILE A 280 36.43 -39.74 2.07
CA ILE A 280 36.56 -41.01 2.80
C ILE A 280 35.21 -41.45 3.37
N THR A 281 34.61 -40.64 4.24
CA THR A 281 33.37 -41.02 4.97
C THR A 281 32.09 -40.75 4.18
N LYS A 282 32.16 -39.96 3.10
CA LYS A 282 31.00 -39.44 2.37
C LYS A 282 30.04 -38.59 3.22
N GLU A 283 30.48 -38.19 4.41
CA GLU A 283 29.75 -37.30 5.31
C GLU A 283 30.02 -35.83 4.99
N LEU A 284 29.10 -34.96 5.43
CA LEU A 284 29.24 -33.51 5.34
C LEU A 284 30.43 -33.03 6.19
N MET A 285 31.20 -32.10 5.63
CA MET A 285 32.21 -31.32 6.36
C MET A 285 31.58 -30.00 6.80
N ASP A 286 31.34 -29.87 8.11
CA ASP A 286 30.65 -28.75 8.74
C ASP A 286 31.37 -28.31 10.04
N THR A 287 30.70 -27.54 10.90
CA THR A 287 31.27 -27.07 12.17
C THR A 287 31.60 -28.18 13.16
N GLU A 288 30.85 -29.29 13.12
CA GLU A 288 31.06 -30.45 14.00
C GLU A 288 32.07 -31.44 13.39
N ASN A 289 32.20 -31.46 12.07
CA ASN A 289 33.15 -32.29 11.33
C ASN A 289 34.01 -31.46 10.34
N PRO A 290 34.88 -30.58 10.83
CA PRO A 290 35.53 -29.59 9.99
C PRO A 290 36.52 -30.20 8.98
N PRO A 291 36.79 -29.50 7.87
CA PRO A 291 37.81 -29.90 6.92
C PRO A 291 39.22 -29.70 7.49
N LEU A 292 40.06 -30.72 7.37
CA LEU A 292 41.49 -30.71 7.67
C LEU A 292 42.30 -30.93 6.38
N VAL A 293 43.37 -30.16 6.23
CA VAL A 293 44.25 -30.13 5.06
C VAL A 293 45.54 -30.89 5.39
N LEU A 294 45.90 -31.84 4.54
CA LEU A 294 47.19 -32.55 4.59
C LEU A 294 48.30 -31.69 3.96
N PRO A 295 49.59 -31.99 4.22
CA PRO A 295 50.72 -31.26 3.63
C PRO A 295 50.75 -31.25 2.09
N ASN A 296 50.11 -32.24 1.43
CA ASN A 296 49.94 -32.29 -0.03
C ASN A 296 48.76 -31.47 -0.56
N GLY A 297 48.04 -30.73 0.30
CA GLY A 297 46.90 -29.88 -0.08
C GLY A 297 45.55 -30.59 -0.20
N TYR A 298 45.47 -31.91 0.02
CA TYR A 298 44.19 -32.62 0.02
C TYR A 298 43.42 -32.42 1.33
N VAL A 299 42.10 -32.34 1.21
CA VAL A 299 41.19 -32.02 2.32
C VAL A 299 40.27 -33.20 2.63
N TYR A 300 40.19 -33.57 3.91
CA TYR A 300 39.28 -34.60 4.43
C TYR A 300 38.66 -34.13 5.74
N CYS A 301 37.63 -34.83 6.23
CA CYS A 301 36.96 -34.44 7.46
C CYS A 301 37.72 -34.90 8.69
N THR A 302 37.59 -34.17 9.80
CA THR A 302 38.26 -34.49 11.07
C THR A 302 37.98 -35.91 11.54
N LYS A 303 36.73 -36.36 11.53
CA LYS A 303 36.36 -37.73 11.96
C LYS A 303 37.14 -38.81 11.20
N ALA A 304 37.25 -38.69 9.88
CA ALA A 304 37.97 -39.66 9.06
C ALA A 304 39.47 -39.73 9.40
N LEU A 305 40.10 -38.57 9.60
CA LEU A 305 41.53 -38.48 9.87
C LEU A 305 41.86 -38.90 11.31
N GLU A 306 40.99 -38.60 12.27
CA GLU A 306 41.14 -39.06 13.67
C GLU A 306 41.02 -40.57 13.78
N GLU A 307 40.03 -41.18 13.12
CA GLU A 307 39.91 -42.64 13.08
C GLU A 307 41.11 -43.30 12.42
N MET A 308 41.62 -42.71 11.34
CA MET A 308 42.81 -43.20 10.65
C MET A 308 44.06 -43.13 11.53
N ALA A 309 44.27 -42.00 12.21
CA ALA A 309 45.39 -41.82 13.13
C ALA A 309 45.30 -42.75 14.35
N LYS A 310 44.10 -42.98 14.92
CA LYS A 310 43.90 -43.93 16.02
C LYS A 310 44.27 -45.36 15.64
N LYS A 311 44.01 -45.76 14.38
CA LYS A 311 44.34 -47.11 13.89
C LYS A 311 45.81 -47.28 13.50
N ASN A 312 46.49 -46.20 13.14
CA ASN A 312 47.84 -46.22 12.56
C ASN A 312 48.88 -45.48 13.43
N ASP A 313 48.74 -45.54 14.75
CA ASP A 313 49.70 -44.97 15.72
C ASP A 313 50.06 -43.49 15.43
N GLY A 314 49.04 -42.67 15.20
CA GLY A 314 49.17 -41.23 14.94
C GLY A 314 49.47 -40.84 13.48
N LYS A 315 49.66 -41.82 12.59
CA LYS A 315 49.96 -41.57 11.17
C LYS A 315 48.71 -41.61 10.28
N ILE A 316 48.71 -40.79 9.26
CA ILE A 316 47.64 -40.67 8.27
C ILE A 316 48.23 -40.94 6.90
N THR A 317 47.55 -41.75 6.11
CA THR A 317 47.92 -42.01 4.71
C THR A 317 46.88 -41.39 3.80
N CYS A 318 47.30 -40.45 2.95
CA CYS A 318 46.43 -39.85 1.94
C CYS A 318 45.95 -40.94 0.95
N PRO A 319 44.63 -41.21 0.83
CA PRO A 319 44.12 -42.26 -0.06
C PRO A 319 44.31 -41.95 -1.55
N ARG A 320 44.62 -40.70 -1.91
CA ARG A 320 44.80 -40.27 -3.30
C ARG A 320 46.24 -40.25 -3.76
N THR A 321 47.18 -39.96 -2.87
CA THR A 321 48.60 -39.76 -3.23
C THR A 321 49.55 -40.72 -2.50
N GLY A 322 49.06 -41.49 -1.53
CA GLY A 322 49.89 -42.36 -0.69
C GLY A 322 50.81 -41.62 0.29
N LEU A 323 50.73 -40.29 0.39
CA LEU A 323 51.55 -39.52 1.33
C LEU A 323 51.22 -39.92 2.76
N VAL A 324 52.25 -40.21 3.57
CA VAL A 324 52.12 -40.48 5.00
C VAL A 324 52.58 -39.26 5.80
N CYS A 325 51.73 -38.75 6.68
CA CYS A 325 52.04 -37.62 7.56
C CYS A 325 51.51 -37.87 8.98
N ASN A 326 52.00 -37.13 9.98
CA ASN A 326 51.47 -37.22 11.34
C ASN A 326 50.20 -36.41 11.49
N TYR A 327 49.30 -36.82 12.40
CA TYR A 327 48.05 -36.08 12.68
C TYR A 327 48.32 -34.62 13.12
N SER A 328 49.43 -34.37 13.82
CA SER A 328 49.84 -33.03 14.26
C SER A 328 50.22 -32.07 13.12
N GLU A 329 50.49 -32.59 11.93
CA GLU A 329 50.90 -31.80 10.75
C GLU A 329 49.69 -31.29 9.95
N LEU A 330 48.47 -31.68 10.34
CA LEU A 330 47.24 -31.25 9.69
C LEU A 330 46.87 -29.82 10.07
N VAL A 331 46.34 -29.07 9.10
CA VAL A 331 45.86 -27.69 9.31
C VAL A 331 44.37 -27.62 9.10
N LYS A 332 43.66 -26.88 9.96
CA LYS A 332 42.22 -26.64 9.80
C LYS A 332 41.96 -25.68 8.64
N ALA A 333 41.12 -26.09 7.70
CA ALA A 333 40.61 -25.20 6.66
C ALA A 333 39.42 -24.40 7.20
N PHE A 334 39.44 -23.09 6.96
CA PHE A 334 38.30 -22.20 7.20
C PHE A 334 37.72 -21.80 5.85
N ILE A 335 36.42 -21.90 5.71
CA ILE A 335 35.68 -21.54 4.49
C ILE A 335 34.75 -20.41 4.89
N SER A 336 34.86 -19.26 4.23
CA SER A 336 34.00 -18.09 4.46
C SER A 336 32.83 -18.05 3.48
#